data_AF-A0A9D8LZI2-F1
#
_entry.id   AF-A0A9D8LZI2-F1
#
_cell.length_a   1.000
_cell.length_b   1.000
_cell.length_c   1.000
_cell.angle_alpha   90.00
_cell.angle_beta   90.00
_cell.angle_gamma   90.00
#
_symmetry.space_group_name_H-M   'P 1'
#
loop_
_entity.id
_entity.type
_entity.pdbx_description
1 polymer ?
#
loop_
_entity_poly.entity_id
_entity_poly.type
_entity_poly.pdbx_seq_one_letter_code
_entity_poly.pdbx_strand_id
1 'polypeptide(L)'
;VLLAGLREDELEQLLDRVTFPRLTTHSVRDRAELLDKVAAARERGWSSSNSETVEGVCGAAAPLKQNGRTVAALLLCGPSEREPVIKGWVPELVRVARDASHAWTAVTSPDTGGVASPAGRVRHADRLDRSASALQPVRPTATANEGFGEGFTSRDDGETVRADASSPRA
;
A
#
# COMPACT_ATOMS: atom_id res chain seq x y z
N VAL A 1 4.93 -9.58 -2.55
CA VAL A 1 5.95 -9.42 -1.47
C VAL A 1 5.75 -10.41 -0.35
N LEU A 2 4.61 -10.43 0.33
CA LEU A 2 4.38 -11.35 1.46
C LEU A 2 4.55 -12.82 1.05
N LEU A 3 3.96 -13.23 -0.07
CA LEU A 3 4.13 -14.58 -0.64
C LEU A 3 5.61 -14.93 -0.94
N ALA A 4 6.40 -13.96 -1.39
CA ALA A 4 7.84 -14.14 -1.62
C ALA A 4 8.63 -14.35 -0.33
N GLY A 5 8.09 -13.93 0.82
CA GLY A 5 8.68 -14.16 2.13
C GLY A 5 8.32 -15.50 2.78
N LEU A 6 7.42 -16.27 2.18
CA LEU A 6 7.06 -17.61 2.66
C LEU A 6 8.11 -18.63 2.25
N ARG A 7 8.24 -19.69 3.07
CA ARG A 7 8.96 -20.90 2.69
C ARG A 7 8.19 -21.65 1.60
N GLU A 8 8.85 -22.51 0.85
CA GLU A 8 8.24 -23.18 -0.30
C GLU A 8 7.07 -24.09 0.10
N ASP A 9 7.18 -24.79 1.23
CA ASP A 9 6.10 -25.60 1.82
C ASP A 9 4.89 -24.76 2.22
N GLU A 10 5.12 -23.58 2.80
CA GLU A 10 4.06 -22.65 3.20
C GLU A 10 3.35 -22.03 1.99
N LEU A 11 4.13 -21.69 0.96
CA LEU A 11 3.60 -21.15 -0.29
C LEU A 11 2.72 -22.20 -0.99
N GLU A 12 3.19 -23.44 -1.09
CA GLU A 12 2.43 -24.52 -1.74
C GLU A 12 1.10 -24.77 -1.05
N GLN A 13 1.11 -24.92 0.27
CA GLN A 13 -0.12 -25.11 1.06
C GLN A 13 -1.12 -23.96 0.92
N LEU A 14 -0.63 -22.74 0.72
CA LEU A 14 -1.48 -21.58 0.48
C LEU A 14 -2.06 -21.61 -0.94
N LEU A 15 -1.25 -21.95 -1.94
CA LEU A 15 -1.68 -22.04 -3.34
C LEU A 15 -2.76 -23.10 -3.57
N ASP A 16 -2.73 -24.20 -2.81
CA ASP A 16 -3.78 -25.24 -2.83
C ASP A 16 -5.18 -24.72 -2.43
N ARG A 17 -5.23 -23.59 -1.73
CA ARG A 17 -6.48 -23.02 -1.17
C ARG A 17 -6.91 -21.72 -1.85
N VAL A 18 -6.10 -21.18 -2.77
CA VAL A 18 -6.37 -19.90 -3.42
C VAL A 18 -7.11 -20.10 -4.73
N THR A 19 -8.09 -19.24 -4.97
CA THR A 19 -8.73 -19.07 -6.28
C THR A 19 -8.19 -17.83 -6.98
N PHE A 20 -8.25 -17.79 -8.31
CA PHE A 20 -7.77 -16.67 -9.14
C PHE A 20 -8.93 -15.90 -9.77
N PRO A 21 -9.67 -15.06 -9.00
CA PRO A 21 -10.76 -14.28 -9.55
C PRO A 21 -10.23 -13.24 -10.53
N ARG A 22 -10.96 -13.06 -11.64
CA ARG A 22 -10.73 -12.00 -12.61
C ARG A 22 -11.35 -10.70 -12.10
N LEU A 23 -10.59 -9.91 -11.36
CA LEU A 23 -11.02 -8.59 -10.87
C LEU A 23 -10.94 -7.53 -11.98
N THR A 24 -9.93 -7.65 -12.84
CA THR A 24 -9.66 -6.73 -13.96
C THR A 24 -9.15 -7.51 -15.18
N THR A 25 -8.89 -6.81 -16.29
CA THR A 25 -8.21 -7.36 -17.47
C THR A 25 -6.76 -7.77 -17.19
N HIS A 26 -6.14 -7.23 -16.14
CA HIS A 26 -4.73 -7.45 -15.77
C HIS A 26 -4.54 -8.39 -14.57
N SER A 27 -5.62 -8.90 -13.96
CA SER A 27 -5.51 -9.85 -12.85
C SER A 27 -4.71 -11.10 -13.21
N VAL A 28 -3.92 -11.58 -12.25
CA VAL A 28 -3.23 -12.87 -12.31
C VAL A 28 -4.23 -13.99 -12.60
N ARG A 29 -3.91 -14.84 -13.58
CA ARG A 29 -4.85 -15.82 -14.14
C ARG A 29 -4.78 -17.19 -13.51
N ASP A 30 -3.59 -17.56 -13.08
CA ASP A 30 -3.34 -18.91 -12.62
C ASP A 30 -2.13 -18.97 -11.68
N ARG A 31 -1.90 -20.18 -11.18
CA ARG A 31 -0.82 -20.51 -10.26
C ARG A 31 0.56 -20.27 -10.88
N ALA A 32 0.75 -20.57 -12.16
CA ALA A 32 2.05 -20.43 -12.81
C ALA A 32 2.45 -18.95 -12.88
N GLU A 33 1.54 -18.08 -13.32
CA GLU A 33 1.78 -16.63 -13.37
C GLU A 33 2.06 -16.05 -11.98
N LEU A 34 1.35 -16.51 -10.94
CA LEU A 34 1.62 -16.07 -9.57
C LEU A 34 3.02 -16.50 -9.10
N LEU A 35 3.42 -17.74 -9.39
CA LEU A 35 4.74 -18.27 -9.03
C LEU A 35 5.86 -17.49 -9.71
N ASP A 36 5.70 -17.12 -10.98
CA ASP A 36 6.68 -16.28 -11.70
C ASP A 36 6.83 -14.91 -11.03
N LYS A 37 5.72 -14.27 -10.64
CA LYS A 37 5.75 -13.00 -9.90
C LYS A 37 6.40 -13.13 -8.53
N VAL A 38 6.18 -14.25 -7.85
CA VAL A 38 6.80 -14.55 -6.55
C VAL A 38 8.31 -14.77 -6.71
N ALA A 39 8.75 -15.56 -7.69
CA ALA A 39 10.15 -15.80 -7.98
C ALA A 39 10.87 -14.49 -8.33
N ALA A 40 10.30 -13.68 -9.23
CA ALA A 40 10.84 -12.37 -9.58
C ALA A 40 10.95 -11.47 -8.34
N ALA A 41 9.95 -11.50 -7.45
CA ALA A 41 9.98 -10.72 -6.21
C ALA A 41 11.02 -11.20 -5.19
N ARG A 42 11.29 -12.52 -5.12
CA ARG A 42 12.36 -13.09 -4.29
C ARG A 42 13.74 -12.64 -4.79
N GLU A 43 13.94 -12.64 -6.11
CA GLU A 43 15.20 -12.24 -6.74
C GLU A 43 15.50 -10.75 -6.53
N ARG A 44 14.54 -9.87 -6.87
CA ARG A 44 14.77 -8.41 -6.83
C ARG A 44 14.49 -7.75 -5.47
N GLY A 45 13.84 -8.46 -4.54
CA GLY A 45 13.51 -7.95 -3.21
C GLY A 45 12.33 -6.97 -3.15
N TRP A 46 11.52 -6.87 -4.21
CA TRP A 46 10.32 -6.02 -4.28
C TRP A 46 9.32 -6.58 -5.30
N SER A 47 8.08 -6.07 -5.31
CA SER A 47 7.05 -6.46 -6.28
C SER A 47 6.29 -5.25 -6.78
N SER A 48 5.77 -5.29 -8.00
CA SER A 48 4.84 -4.28 -8.55
C SER A 48 3.56 -4.94 -9.02
N SER A 49 2.51 -4.14 -9.06
CA SER A 49 1.20 -4.49 -9.61
C SER A 49 0.68 -3.29 -10.40
N ASN A 50 0.10 -3.53 -11.57
CA ASN A 50 -0.52 -2.50 -12.40
C ASN A 50 -1.89 -2.95 -12.88
N SER A 51 -2.94 -2.25 -12.45
CA SER A 51 -4.34 -2.56 -12.69
C SER A 51 -4.76 -3.98 -12.34
N GLU A 52 -4.04 -4.74 -11.51
CA GLU A 52 -4.34 -6.18 -11.33
C GLU A 52 -5.54 -6.44 -10.41
N THR A 53 -5.75 -5.56 -9.43
CA THR A 53 -6.82 -5.67 -8.44
C THR A 53 -7.90 -4.61 -8.64
N VAL A 54 -7.50 -3.40 -9.05
CA VAL A 54 -8.39 -2.26 -9.30
C VAL A 54 -7.92 -1.59 -10.58
N GLU A 55 -8.84 -1.39 -11.52
CA GLU A 55 -8.54 -0.73 -12.79
C GLU A 55 -8.01 0.69 -12.55
N GLY A 56 -6.95 1.08 -13.25
CA GLY A 56 -6.34 2.40 -13.12
C GLY A 56 -5.48 2.60 -11.87
N VAL A 57 -5.22 1.56 -11.07
CA VAL A 57 -4.36 1.64 -9.87
C VAL A 57 -3.10 0.82 -10.07
N CYS A 58 -1.95 1.41 -9.75
CA CYS A 58 -0.68 0.70 -9.74
C CYS A 58 0.07 0.90 -8.41
N GLY A 59 1.07 0.07 -8.17
CA GLY A 59 1.93 0.23 -7.01
C GLY A 59 3.16 -0.65 -7.04
N ALA A 60 4.09 -0.33 -6.14
CA ALA A 60 5.26 -1.13 -5.84
C ALA A 60 5.35 -1.35 -4.33
N ALA A 61 5.78 -2.55 -3.91
CA ALA A 61 5.90 -2.93 -2.53
C ALA A 61 7.27 -3.54 -2.22
N ALA A 62 7.78 -3.26 -1.03
CA ALA A 62 9.03 -3.81 -0.49
C ALA A 62 8.79 -4.51 0.86
N PRO A 63 9.55 -5.55 1.21
CA PRO A 63 9.34 -6.31 2.44
C PRO A 63 9.82 -5.53 3.68
N LEU A 64 9.04 -5.61 4.74
CA LEU A 64 9.47 -5.32 6.10
C LEU A 64 9.86 -6.63 6.78
N LYS A 65 11.08 -6.70 7.31
CA LYS A 65 11.65 -7.91 7.87
C LYS A 65 11.90 -7.79 9.37
N GLN A 66 11.69 -8.89 10.08
CA GLN A 66 12.07 -9.07 11.47
C GLN A 66 12.80 -10.42 11.59
N ASN A 67 14.00 -10.44 12.16
CA ASN A 67 14.83 -11.64 12.29
C ASN A 67 14.99 -12.42 10.96
N GLY A 68 15.16 -11.68 9.86
CA GLY A 68 15.31 -12.25 8.51
C GLY A 68 14.01 -12.71 7.84
N ARG A 69 12.87 -12.77 8.56
CA ARG A 69 11.56 -13.15 8.02
C ARG A 69 10.78 -11.91 7.58
N THR A 70 10.09 -12.00 6.44
CA THR A 70 9.17 -10.94 6.00
C THR A 70 7.91 -11.00 6.86
N VAL A 71 7.62 -9.93 7.59
CA VAL A 71 6.46 -9.82 8.51
C VAL A 71 5.40 -8.86 7.99
N ALA A 72 5.78 -7.92 7.14
CA ALA A 72 4.88 -6.96 6.52
C ALA A 72 5.44 -6.51 5.16
N ALA A 73 4.71 -5.64 4.46
CA ALA A 73 5.17 -5.00 3.24
C ALA A 73 4.82 -3.51 3.28
N LEU A 74 5.77 -2.67 2.85
CA LEU A 74 5.54 -1.24 2.63
C LEU A 74 5.11 -1.04 1.17
N LEU A 75 3.98 -0.37 0.95
CA LEU A 75 3.38 -0.13 -0.37
C LEU A 75 3.44 1.35 -0.74
N LEU A 76 3.91 1.64 -1.96
CA LEU A 76 3.71 2.91 -2.65
C LEU A 76 2.72 2.68 -3.79
N CYS A 77 1.60 3.40 -3.81
CA CYS A 77 0.54 3.23 -4.81
C CYS A 77 0.04 4.57 -5.37
N GLY A 78 -0.60 4.51 -6.52
CA GLY A 78 -1.19 5.67 -7.19
C GLY A 78 -1.84 5.33 -8.53
N PRO A 79 -2.28 6.35 -9.29
CA PRO A 79 -2.86 6.16 -10.62
C PRO A 79 -1.90 5.44 -11.57
N SER A 80 -2.40 4.54 -12.41
CA SER A 80 -1.61 3.74 -13.35
C SER A 80 -0.83 4.58 -14.36
N GLU A 81 -1.28 5.80 -14.66
CA GLU A 81 -0.58 6.75 -15.52
C GLU A 81 0.76 7.21 -14.91
N ARG A 82 0.92 7.07 -13.59
CA ARG A 82 2.14 7.41 -12.84
C ARG A 82 3.01 6.20 -12.54
N GLU A 83 2.70 5.03 -13.11
CA GLU A 83 3.46 3.80 -12.90
C GLU A 83 4.97 3.96 -13.13
N PRO A 84 5.45 4.66 -14.19
CA PRO A 84 6.88 4.86 -14.40
C PRO A 84 7.53 5.68 -13.27
N VAL A 85 6.81 6.68 -12.74
CA VAL A 85 7.28 7.48 -11.61
C VAL A 85 7.38 6.60 -10.37
N ILE A 86 6.33 5.84 -10.06
CA ILE A 86 6.32 4.92 -8.90
C ILE A 86 7.47 3.90 -8.99
N LYS A 87 7.70 3.32 -10.17
CA LYS A 87 8.85 2.43 -10.40
C LYS A 87 10.19 3.13 -10.20
N GLY A 88 10.30 4.41 -10.57
CA GLY A 88 11.49 5.23 -10.29
C GLY A 88 11.80 5.39 -8.80
N TRP A 89 10.79 5.31 -7.93
CA TRP A 89 10.94 5.39 -6.47
C TRP A 89 11.26 4.05 -5.80
N VAL A 90 11.30 2.93 -6.54
CA VAL A 90 11.56 1.59 -5.96
C VAL A 90 12.87 1.53 -5.15
N PRO A 91 14.01 2.08 -5.59
CA PRO A 91 15.23 2.04 -4.80
C PRO A 91 15.07 2.71 -3.42
N GLU A 92 14.33 3.83 -3.39
CA GLU A 92 14.05 4.58 -2.18
C GLU A 92 13.03 3.85 -1.29
N LEU A 93 11.98 3.28 -1.87
CA LEU A 93 11.02 2.44 -1.17
C LEU A 93 11.71 1.26 -0.47
N VAL A 94 12.63 0.57 -1.15
CA VAL A 94 13.40 -0.55 -0.59
C VAL A 94 14.32 -0.06 0.54
N ARG A 95 14.96 1.10 0.38
CA ARG A 95 15.78 1.73 1.43
C ARG A 95 14.96 2.00 2.69
N VAL A 96 13.82 2.68 2.53
CA VAL A 96 12.91 3.02 3.65
C VAL A 96 12.35 1.75 4.32
N ALA A 97 11.97 0.73 3.54
CA ALA A 97 11.49 -0.53 4.09
C ALA A 97 12.56 -1.25 4.93
N ARG A 98 13.84 -1.23 4.48
CA ARG A 98 14.96 -1.77 5.27
C ARG A 98 15.17 -0.99 6.56
N ASP A 99 15.17 0.35 6.49
CA ASP A 99 15.39 1.18 7.67
C ASP A 99 14.26 0.98 8.71
N ALA A 100 13.01 0.88 8.24
CA ALA A 100 11.86 0.52 9.06
C ALA A 100 11.98 -0.90 9.66
N SER A 101 12.53 -1.85 8.91
CA SER A 101 12.78 -3.22 9.41
C SER A 101 13.79 -3.24 10.57
N HIS A 102 14.85 -2.42 10.47
CA HIS A 102 15.84 -2.29 11.54
C HIS A 102 15.23 -1.65 12.79
N ALA A 103 14.48 -0.56 12.61
CA ALA A 103 13.80 0.12 13.72
C ALA A 103 12.80 -0.82 14.43
N TRP A 104 12.04 -1.60 13.66
CA TRP A 104 11.10 -2.58 14.21
C TRP A 104 11.81 -3.64 15.07
N THR A 105 12.93 -4.17 14.59
CA THR A 105 13.72 -5.19 15.31
C THR A 105 14.29 -4.66 16.62
N ALA A 106 14.69 -3.38 16.66
CA ALA A 106 15.20 -2.74 17.87
C ALA A 106 14.13 -2.62 18.98
N VAL A 107 12.86 -2.39 18.63
CA VAL A 107 11.77 -2.22 19.60
C VAL A 107 11.22 -3.56 20.12
N THR A 108 11.47 -4.66 19.39
CA THR A 108 10.82 -5.97 19.63
C THR A 108 11.77 -7.05 20.15
N SER A 109 13.08 -6.78 20.24
CA SER A 109 14.03 -7.70 20.84
C SER A 109 13.79 -7.80 22.36
N PRO A 110 13.66 -9.00 22.94
CA PRO A 110 13.37 -9.18 24.37
C PRO A 110 14.50 -8.76 25.31
N ASP A 111 15.66 -8.37 24.76
CA ASP A 111 16.83 -7.93 25.51
C ASP A 111 17.12 -6.44 25.24
N THR A 112 16.47 -5.58 26.02
CA THR A 112 17.09 -4.36 26.52
C THR A 112 16.46 -4.03 27.86
N GLY A 113 17.07 -4.55 28.92
CA GLY A 113 17.02 -3.84 30.19
C GLY A 113 17.43 -2.38 29.96
N GLY A 114 16.49 -1.46 30.22
CA GLY A 114 16.76 -0.03 30.27
C GLY A 114 16.89 0.68 28.92
N VAL A 115 15.81 0.78 28.15
CA VAL A 115 15.65 1.99 27.33
C VAL A 115 15.00 3.04 28.22
N ALA A 116 15.79 4.01 28.67
CA ALA A 116 15.27 5.22 29.27
C ALA A 116 14.23 5.83 28.31
N SER A 117 13.04 6.06 28.84
CA SER A 117 11.97 6.81 28.18
C SER A 117 12.56 8.08 27.53
N PRO A 118 12.18 8.45 26.30
CA PRO A 118 12.53 9.76 25.74
C PRO A 118 11.65 10.85 26.40
N ALA A 119 11.70 10.92 27.72
CA ALA A 119 11.22 12.04 28.50
C ALA A 119 12.42 12.93 28.82
N GLY A 120 12.70 13.92 27.97
CA GLY A 120 13.44 15.11 28.39
C GLY A 120 14.47 15.69 27.42
N ARG A 121 14.01 16.53 26.48
CA ARG A 121 14.29 18.00 26.46
C ARG A 121 13.90 18.59 25.10
N VAL A 122 12.63 18.98 24.97
CA VAL A 122 12.31 20.14 24.15
C VAL A 122 12.79 21.35 24.95
N ARG A 123 13.89 21.98 24.55
CA ARG A 123 14.23 23.31 25.07
C ARG A 123 13.26 24.28 24.42
N HIS A 124 12.19 24.61 25.12
CA HIS A 124 11.43 25.83 24.85
C HIS A 124 12.39 27.01 25.06
N ALA A 125 12.89 27.58 23.96
CA ALA A 125 13.35 28.95 23.99
C ALA A 125 12.13 29.83 23.79
N ASP A 126 11.75 30.51 24.87
CA ASP A 126 10.84 31.64 24.85
C ASP A 126 11.25 32.64 23.77
N ARG A 127 10.42 32.76 22.74
CA ARG A 127 10.18 34.06 22.11
C ARG A 127 8.70 34.13 21.79
N LEU A 128 7.97 34.71 22.72
CA LEU A 128 6.63 35.23 22.51
C LEU A 128 6.70 36.25 21.37
N ASP A 129 6.15 35.92 20.21
CA ASP A 129 5.49 36.93 19.38
C ASP A 129 3.98 36.76 19.56
N ARG A 130 3.37 37.82 20.08
CA ARG A 130 1.95 37.93 20.37
C ARG A 130 1.25 38.35 19.07
N SER A 131 0.72 37.37 18.34
CA SER A 131 -0.39 37.61 17.41
C SER A 131 -1.23 36.34 17.21
N ALA A 132 -1.79 35.83 18.33
CA ALA A 132 -2.88 34.86 18.27
C ALA A 132 -4.22 35.61 18.16
N SER A 133 -4.85 35.52 16.98
CA SER A 133 -6.30 35.66 16.77
C SER A 133 -6.55 35.19 15.33
N ALA A 134 -7.31 34.15 14.98
CA ALA A 134 -8.21 33.29 15.72
C ALA A 134 -8.35 31.98 14.93
N LEU A 135 -8.22 30.82 15.58
CA LEU A 135 -8.77 29.56 15.09
C LEU A 135 -9.22 28.76 16.31
N GLN A 136 -10.52 28.47 16.38
CA GLN A 136 -11.10 27.67 17.46
C GLN A 136 -10.67 26.20 17.34
N PRO A 137 -10.48 25.49 18.46
CA PRO A 137 -10.14 24.07 18.42
C PRO A 137 -11.33 23.24 17.93
N VAL A 138 -11.14 22.54 16.80
CA VAL A 138 -12.09 21.51 16.35
C VAL A 138 -11.86 20.25 17.19
N ARG A 139 -12.91 19.74 17.83
CA ARG A 139 -12.86 18.50 18.61
C ARG A 139 -12.57 17.31 17.68
N PRO A 140 -11.72 16.34 18.07
CA PRO A 140 -11.54 15.12 17.30
C PRO A 140 -12.79 14.25 17.45
N THR A 141 -13.56 14.12 16.37
CA THR A 141 -14.53 13.03 16.24
C THR A 141 -13.77 11.75 15.96
N ALA A 142 -13.79 10.85 16.93
CA ALA A 142 -13.35 9.48 16.75
C ALA A 142 -14.26 8.79 15.72
N THR A 143 -13.68 8.45 14.57
CA THR A 143 -14.14 7.32 13.77
C THR A 143 -12.92 6.52 13.40
N ALA A 144 -12.87 5.34 13.99
CA ALA A 144 -11.93 4.27 13.73
C ALA A 144 -11.99 3.86 12.25
N ASN A 145 -10.90 3.23 11.81
CA ASN A 145 -10.78 2.50 10.55
C ASN A 145 -11.77 1.32 10.50
N GLU A 146 -13.06 1.61 10.31
CA GLU A 146 -14.09 0.65 9.94
C GLU A 146 -14.74 1.16 8.66
N GLY A 147 -14.24 0.71 7.50
CA GLY A 147 -14.75 1.17 6.22
C GLY A 147 -14.03 0.69 4.95
N PHE A 148 -13.14 -0.32 5.03
CA PHE A 148 -12.69 -1.04 3.83
C PHE A 148 -13.37 -2.40 3.78
N GLY A 149 -14.66 -2.36 3.47
CA GLY A 149 -15.51 -3.54 3.36
C GLY A 149 -16.95 -3.08 3.13
N GLU A 150 -17.44 -3.37 1.93
CA GLU A 150 -18.84 -3.29 1.48
C GLU A 150 -19.32 -1.99 0.82
N GLY A 151 -19.79 -2.14 -0.43
CA GLY A 151 -20.88 -1.33 -0.99
C GLY A 151 -20.50 -0.12 -1.86
N PHE A 152 -19.86 -0.33 -3.02
CA PHE A 152 -20.05 0.63 -4.13
C PHE A 152 -21.22 0.13 -5.00
N THR A 153 -22.44 0.38 -4.55
CA THR A 153 -23.62 0.23 -5.41
C THR A 153 -23.63 1.37 -6.41
N SER A 154 -23.48 1.01 -7.69
CA SER A 154 -23.81 1.81 -8.86
C SER A 154 -25.08 2.65 -8.62
N ARG A 155 -24.95 3.99 -8.58
CA ARG A 155 -26.08 4.86 -8.88
C ARG A 155 -26.19 4.94 -10.39
N ASP A 156 -27.17 4.19 -10.88
CA ASP A 156 -27.72 4.28 -12.22
C ASP A 156 -28.61 5.54 -12.24
N ASP A 157 -28.00 6.70 -12.48
CA ASP A 157 -28.76 7.91 -12.80
C ASP A 157 -28.90 7.95 -14.33
N GLY A 158 -29.99 7.32 -14.78
CA GLY A 158 -30.40 7.36 -16.18
C GLY A 158 -30.68 8.79 -16.63
N GLU A 159 -29.82 9.32 -17.50
CA GLU A 159 -30.16 10.43 -18.37
C GLU A 159 -30.06 9.97 -19.83
N THR A 160 -31.24 9.79 -20.42
CA THR A 160 -31.43 9.32 -21.79
C THR A 160 -31.10 10.45 -22.75
N VAL A 161 -29.86 10.54 -23.22
CA VAL A 161 -29.54 11.40 -24.37
C VAL A 161 -30.00 10.68 -25.63
N ARG A 162 -31.18 11.08 -26.12
CA ARG A 162 -31.68 10.67 -27.43
C ARG A 162 -30.71 11.15 -28.51
N ALA A 163 -30.21 10.21 -29.29
CA ALA A 163 -29.63 10.47 -30.60
C ALA A 163 -30.74 10.94 -31.54
N ASP A 164 -30.66 12.19 -32.00
CA ASP A 164 -31.33 12.61 -33.24
C ASP A 164 -30.29 12.60 -34.35
N ALA A 165 -30.39 11.57 -35.20
CA ALA A 165 -29.73 11.51 -36.47
C ALA A 165 -30.62 12.22 -37.50
N SER A 166 -30.22 13.43 -37.89
CA SER A 166 -30.78 14.09 -39.07
C SER A 166 -29.72 14.98 -39.74
N SER A 167 -28.97 14.38 -40.66
CA SER A 167 -28.47 15.06 -41.86
C SER A 167 -29.41 14.69 -43.01
N PRO A 168 -29.78 15.64 -43.90
CA PRO A 168 -28.91 15.90 -45.05
C PRO A 168 -28.87 17.34 -45.60
N ARG A 169 -27.73 17.64 -46.24
CA ARG A 169 -27.48 18.49 -47.43
C ARG A 169 -28.07 19.91 -47.51
N ALA A 170 -27.17 20.88 -47.65
CA ALA A 170 -27.04 21.72 -48.87
C ALA A 170 -25.57 22.14 -49.03
#